data_AF-A0A166W2J0-F1
#
_entry.id   AF-A0A166W2J0-F1
#
_cell.length_a   1.000
_cell.length_b   1.000
_cell.length_c   1.000
_cell.angle_alpha   90.00
_cell.angle_beta   90.00
_cell.angle_gamma   90.00
#
_symmetry.space_group_name_H-M   'P 1'
#
loop_
_entity.id
_entity.type
_entity.pdbx_description
1 polymer ?
#
loop_
_entity_poly.entity_id
_entity_poly.type
_entity_poly.pdbx_seq_one_letter_code
_entity_poly.pdbx_strand_id
1 'polypeptide(L)'
;MTTRLIEAALLLRLPSSALFPCYGLWILIGLARTLCGFVLTRSVGWAYPKLFNHYALYETTGGLGPALVAYLGLTGARMWTDSLPRPCSRHAQEDRGSVVVFVACALLCWISGSPWTYVLSIACMLGVVSLRSLLSRVGRTHYSHPLSLEPERPPLASTRLRAVFQTACVCLLIIPQPALLHSLLAKPSRLPFMPYSPYPHTPLLEIVILSHPRPNDAAAIRASTPDSGMYKTHPAIPPPTSILFTTISSYLPFLASERESPVRLSVFTHTAQHPAFKQAQGWLSPDSIPQHTNIPIEFYTDADAHPDAHHGQHLHLAEALRWAHGQGNSKGAGNSERAHEVAEWVMVVEDDFALCGKWGWEGIVGVMKELEAGRMVVDGKETLARWGGFVGTGGSGLIIHRTLLPILSFILRAHASADSSLPPQLEPRPADLIIQDCLLGIDPLCPSPRHPSSLISIPRLFDGYTPQSHKPAFQGQGGGPLVITSKLIMDHIGSSDSTMPGRSYEEGKWRCGWRHPFHGREEVDVIVV
;
A
#
# COMPACT_ATOMS: atom_id res chain seq x y z
N MET A 1 -22.57 -8.20 0.88
CA MET A 1 -23.56 -9.21 1.34
C MET A 1 -24.64 -9.46 0.28
N THR A 2 -25.28 -8.42 -0.25
CA THR A 2 -26.27 -8.50 -1.36
C THR A 2 -25.79 -9.33 -2.56
N THR A 3 -24.54 -9.14 -2.97
CA THR A 3 -23.89 -9.87 -4.06
C THR A 3 -23.91 -11.39 -3.86
N ARG A 4 -23.63 -11.84 -2.63
CA ARG A 4 -23.61 -13.27 -2.24
C ARG A 4 -24.99 -13.88 -2.24
N LEU A 5 -26.01 -13.13 -1.84
CA LEU A 5 -27.40 -13.58 -1.86
C LEU A 5 -27.89 -13.80 -3.29
N ILE A 6 -27.52 -12.90 -4.21
CA ILE A 6 -27.81 -13.07 -5.64
C ILE A 6 -27.09 -14.31 -6.19
N GLU A 7 -25.78 -14.45 -5.94
CA GLU A 7 -25.01 -15.63 -6.37
C GLU A 7 -25.60 -16.94 -5.84
N ALA A 8 -25.97 -16.99 -4.56
CA ALA A 8 -26.59 -18.15 -3.93
C ALA A 8 -27.96 -18.47 -4.56
N ALA A 9 -28.79 -17.45 -4.80
CA ALA A 9 -30.08 -17.64 -5.47
C ALA A 9 -29.92 -18.19 -6.88
N LEU A 10 -28.91 -17.73 -7.63
CA LEU A 10 -28.61 -18.25 -8.97
C LEU A 10 -28.11 -19.70 -8.94
N LEU A 11 -27.29 -20.07 -7.96
CA LEU A 11 -26.84 -21.45 -7.78
C LEU A 11 -27.97 -22.41 -7.43
N LEU A 12 -28.91 -22.00 -6.58
CA LEU A 12 -30.08 -22.80 -6.21
C LEU A 12 -31.03 -23.06 -7.40
N ARG A 13 -30.92 -22.26 -8.47
CA ARG A 13 -31.67 -22.47 -9.73
C ARG A 13 -30.96 -23.44 -10.68
N LEU A 14 -29.70 -23.80 -10.41
CA LEU A 14 -28.97 -24.79 -11.21
C LEU A 14 -29.30 -26.20 -10.71
N PRO A 15 -29.23 -27.22 -11.59
CA PRO A 15 -29.37 -28.60 -11.16
C PRO A 15 -28.26 -28.96 -10.16
N SER A 16 -28.54 -29.88 -9.24
CA SER A 16 -27.57 -30.33 -8.23
C SER A 16 -26.25 -30.85 -8.84
N SER A 17 -26.31 -31.37 -10.07
CA SER A 17 -25.14 -31.80 -10.85
C SER A 17 -24.22 -30.65 -11.28
N ALA A 18 -24.68 -29.39 -11.24
CA ALA A 18 -23.89 -28.22 -11.57
C ALA A 18 -22.97 -27.75 -10.43
N LEU A 19 -23.26 -28.14 -9.19
CA LEU A 19 -22.54 -27.65 -8.01
C LEU A 19 -21.06 -28.07 -8.03
N PHE A 20 -20.78 -29.34 -8.27
CA PHE A 20 -19.40 -29.84 -8.34
C PHE A 20 -18.57 -29.19 -9.47
N PRO A 21 -19.07 -29.10 -10.73
CA PRO A 21 -18.39 -28.34 -11.78
C PRO A 21 -18.16 -26.87 -11.45
N CYS A 22 -19.14 -26.18 -10.86
CA CYS A 22 -18.97 -24.78 -10.45
C CYS A 22 -17.87 -24.64 -9.39
N TYR A 23 -17.84 -25.55 -8.40
CA TYR A 23 -16.79 -25.54 -7.39
C TYR A 23 -15.41 -25.85 -7.99
N GLY A 24 -15.31 -26.81 -8.91
CA GLY A 24 -14.07 -27.10 -9.62
C GLY A 24 -13.56 -25.91 -10.45
N LEU A 25 -14.46 -25.20 -11.14
CA LEU A 25 -14.13 -23.97 -11.87
C LEU A 25 -13.69 -22.86 -10.92
N TRP A 26 -14.32 -22.73 -9.76
CA TRP A 26 -13.92 -21.77 -8.73
C TRP A 26 -12.49 -22.00 -8.26
N ILE A 27 -12.12 -23.26 -7.95
CA ILE A 27 -10.74 -23.64 -7.59
C ILE A 27 -9.78 -23.31 -8.74
N LEU A 28 -10.12 -23.68 -9.97
CA LEU A 28 -9.28 -23.43 -11.14
C LEU A 28 -9.01 -21.95 -11.36
N ILE A 29 -10.04 -21.10 -11.26
CA ILE A 29 -9.93 -19.64 -11.38
C ILE A 29 -9.06 -19.09 -10.24
N GLY A 30 -9.26 -19.56 -9.02
CA GLY A 30 -8.44 -19.19 -7.86
C GLY A 30 -6.96 -19.53 -8.07
N LEU A 31 -6.65 -20.74 -8.52
CA LEU A 31 -5.28 -21.17 -8.82
C LEU A 31 -4.66 -20.38 -9.98
N ALA A 32 -5.39 -20.20 -11.07
CA ALA A 32 -4.94 -19.41 -12.21
C ALA A 32 -4.61 -17.97 -11.80
N ARG A 33 -5.45 -17.38 -10.94
CA ARG A 33 -5.21 -16.06 -10.37
C ARG A 33 -3.98 -16.01 -9.48
N THR A 34 -3.81 -16.98 -8.57
CA THR A 34 -2.62 -17.04 -7.71
C THR A 34 -1.35 -17.21 -8.54
N LEU A 35 -1.39 -18.05 -9.57
CA LEU A 35 -0.27 -18.25 -10.49
C LEU A 35 0.03 -16.97 -11.28
N CYS A 36 -0.99 -16.34 -11.89
CA CYS A 36 -0.83 -15.06 -12.54
C CYS A 36 -0.24 -14.05 -11.57
N GLY A 37 -0.80 -13.92 -10.36
CA GLY A 37 -0.29 -13.01 -9.36
C GLY A 37 1.15 -13.28 -8.97
N PHE A 38 1.55 -14.55 -8.82
CA PHE A 38 2.93 -14.94 -8.54
C PHE A 38 3.88 -14.58 -9.69
N VAL A 39 3.54 -14.95 -10.94
CA VAL A 39 4.35 -14.64 -12.12
C VAL A 39 4.48 -13.13 -12.30
N LEU A 40 3.36 -12.42 -12.16
CA LEU A 40 3.26 -10.99 -12.32
C LEU A 40 4.02 -10.23 -11.23
N THR A 41 3.89 -10.61 -9.96
CA THR A 41 4.58 -9.90 -8.86
C THR A 41 6.04 -10.32 -8.71
N ARG A 42 6.33 -11.62 -8.72
CA ARG A 42 7.65 -12.16 -8.38
C ARG A 42 8.54 -12.36 -9.60
N SER A 43 8.01 -12.83 -10.72
CA SER A 43 8.86 -13.18 -11.88
C SER A 43 9.14 -11.97 -12.77
N VAL A 44 8.15 -11.10 -12.98
CA VAL A 44 8.25 -9.95 -13.91
C VAL A 44 8.18 -8.61 -13.18
N GLY A 45 7.51 -8.57 -12.02
CA GLY A 45 7.19 -7.34 -11.29
C GLY A 45 8.39 -6.54 -10.81
N TRP A 46 9.46 -7.22 -10.43
CA TRP A 46 10.71 -6.56 -10.03
C TRP A 46 11.47 -5.94 -11.22
N ALA A 47 11.34 -6.51 -12.43
CA ALA A 47 12.09 -6.08 -13.61
C ALA A 47 11.37 -5.00 -14.44
N TYR A 48 10.04 -5.04 -14.50
CA TYR A 48 9.23 -4.11 -15.30
C TYR A 48 8.05 -3.53 -14.52
N PRO A 49 8.32 -2.74 -13.47
CA PRO A 49 7.30 -2.34 -12.53
C PRO A 49 6.20 -1.42 -13.11
N LYS A 50 6.45 -0.75 -14.25
CA LYS A 50 5.43 0.05 -14.97
C LYS A 50 4.29 -0.81 -15.53
N LEU A 51 4.50 -2.11 -15.74
CA LEU A 51 3.45 -3.04 -16.15
C LEU A 51 2.55 -3.47 -14.98
N PHE A 52 2.85 -3.04 -13.75
CA PHE A 52 2.29 -3.60 -12.51
C PHE A 52 1.46 -2.63 -11.66
N ASN A 53 0.79 -1.66 -12.29
CA ASN A 53 -0.35 -0.99 -11.68
C ASN A 53 -1.63 -1.85 -11.84
N HIS A 54 -1.58 -3.08 -11.32
CA HIS A 54 -2.56 -4.09 -11.68
C HIS A 54 -3.60 -4.32 -10.56
N TYR A 55 -4.78 -3.69 -10.68
CA TYR A 55 -5.93 -3.88 -9.79
C TYR A 55 -6.37 -5.35 -9.56
N ALA A 56 -6.19 -6.29 -10.52
CA ALA A 56 -6.53 -7.72 -10.31
C ALA A 56 -6.02 -8.24 -9.00
N LEU A 57 -4.76 -8.00 -8.64
CA LEU A 57 -4.12 -8.64 -7.50
C LEU A 57 -4.84 -8.37 -6.18
N TYR A 58 -5.66 -7.31 -6.14
CA TYR A 58 -6.37 -6.82 -4.96
C TYR A 58 -7.87 -7.07 -4.98
N GLU A 59 -8.41 -7.46 -6.13
CA GLU A 59 -9.81 -7.87 -6.18
C GLU A 59 -10.03 -9.03 -5.22
N THR A 60 -10.95 -8.88 -4.28
CA THR A 60 -11.32 -9.99 -3.44
C THR A 60 -11.96 -11.07 -4.32
N THR A 61 -11.35 -12.26 -4.37
CA THR A 61 -12.00 -13.46 -4.90
C THR A 61 -12.99 -14.01 -3.90
N GLY A 62 -13.95 -13.18 -3.50
CA GLY A 62 -15.11 -13.69 -2.80
C GLY A 62 -16.15 -14.07 -3.83
N GLY A 63 -16.77 -15.24 -3.65
CA GLY A 63 -18.00 -15.60 -4.36
C GLY A 63 -17.89 -16.64 -5.43
N LEU A 64 -19.07 -17.05 -5.88
CA LEU A 64 -19.24 -18.06 -6.93
C LEU A 64 -19.56 -17.42 -8.29
N GLY A 65 -19.72 -16.09 -8.36
CA GLY A 65 -20.02 -15.36 -9.58
C GLY A 65 -19.09 -15.66 -10.77
N PRO A 66 -17.76 -15.60 -10.61
CA PRO A 66 -16.83 -15.93 -11.70
C PRO A 66 -16.99 -17.38 -12.18
N ALA A 67 -17.17 -18.33 -11.26
CA ALA A 67 -17.36 -19.74 -11.60
C ALA A 67 -18.70 -20.01 -12.28
N LEU A 68 -19.77 -19.33 -11.85
CA LEU A 68 -21.09 -19.36 -12.48
C LEU A 68 -21.02 -18.88 -13.93
N VAL A 69 -20.32 -17.78 -14.20
CA VAL A 69 -20.13 -17.26 -15.56
C VAL A 69 -19.37 -18.25 -16.44
N ALA A 70 -18.28 -18.83 -15.94
CA ALA A 70 -17.54 -19.87 -16.65
C ALA A 70 -18.42 -21.09 -16.93
N TYR A 71 -19.21 -21.53 -15.94
CA TYR A 71 -20.11 -22.67 -16.09
C TYR A 71 -21.23 -22.42 -17.12
N LEU A 72 -21.88 -21.26 -17.06
CA LEU A 72 -22.91 -20.85 -18.03
C LEU A 72 -22.32 -20.75 -19.45
N GLY A 73 -21.11 -20.20 -19.59
CA GLY A 73 -20.39 -20.17 -20.87
C GLY A 73 -20.08 -21.56 -21.42
N LEU A 74 -19.61 -22.48 -20.57
CA LEU A 74 -19.31 -23.87 -20.95
C LEU A 74 -20.55 -24.68 -21.33
N THR A 75 -21.70 -24.41 -20.69
CA THR A 75 -22.97 -25.10 -20.95
C THR A 75 -23.84 -24.42 -22.01
N GLY A 76 -23.45 -23.22 -22.46
CA GLY A 76 -24.20 -22.41 -23.41
C GLY A 76 -25.52 -21.85 -22.84
N ALA A 77 -25.60 -21.70 -21.52
CA ALA A 77 -26.78 -21.25 -20.76
C ALA A 77 -28.11 -21.97 -21.09
N ARG A 78 -28.06 -23.16 -21.71
CA ARG A 78 -29.25 -23.91 -22.15
C ARG A 78 -30.27 -24.10 -21.02
N MET A 79 -29.79 -24.38 -19.81
CA MET A 79 -30.61 -24.61 -18.64
C MET A 79 -31.46 -23.40 -18.22
N TRP A 80 -30.98 -22.18 -18.46
CA TRP A 80 -31.74 -20.96 -18.15
C TRP A 80 -32.71 -20.59 -19.28
N THR A 81 -32.28 -20.80 -20.53
CA THR A 81 -33.15 -20.54 -21.69
C THR A 81 -34.31 -21.52 -21.80
N ASP A 82 -34.19 -22.73 -21.26
CA ASP A 82 -35.25 -23.74 -21.29
C ASP A 82 -36.46 -23.37 -20.40
N SER A 83 -36.26 -22.43 -19.46
CA SER A 83 -37.35 -21.86 -18.65
C SER A 83 -38.11 -20.72 -19.38
N LEU A 84 -37.62 -20.26 -20.53
CA LEU A 84 -38.24 -19.21 -21.34
C LEU A 84 -39.06 -19.84 -22.49
N PRO A 85 -40.08 -19.12 -23.03
CA PRO A 85 -40.87 -19.62 -24.14
C PRO A 85 -39.99 -20.04 -25.33
N ARG A 86 -40.18 -21.29 -25.77
CA ARG A 86 -39.37 -21.91 -26.83
C ARG A 86 -39.43 -21.07 -28.11
N PRO A 87 -38.30 -20.56 -28.63
CA PRO A 87 -38.28 -19.93 -29.94
C PRO A 87 -38.43 -20.97 -31.05
N CYS A 88 -39.05 -20.57 -32.17
CA CYS A 88 -39.31 -21.45 -33.31
C CYS A 88 -38.05 -21.90 -34.07
N SER A 89 -36.86 -21.33 -33.82
CA SER A 89 -35.63 -21.69 -34.52
C SER A 89 -34.48 -22.03 -33.58
N ARG A 90 -33.71 -23.07 -33.96
CA ARG A 90 -32.54 -23.56 -33.23
C ARG A 90 -31.41 -22.51 -33.15
N HIS A 91 -31.30 -21.66 -34.16
CA HIS A 91 -30.33 -20.56 -34.19
C HIS A 91 -30.68 -19.47 -33.17
N ALA A 92 -31.97 -19.12 -33.04
CA ALA A 92 -32.42 -18.16 -32.04
C ALA A 92 -32.23 -18.65 -30.59
N GLN A 93 -32.10 -19.96 -30.37
CA GLN A 93 -31.81 -20.52 -29.05
C GLN A 93 -30.32 -20.38 -28.67
N GLU A 94 -29.39 -20.52 -29.63
CA GLU A 94 -27.95 -20.34 -29.37
C GLU A 94 -27.60 -18.87 -29.10
N ASP A 95 -28.19 -17.93 -29.84
CA ASP A 95 -27.99 -16.49 -29.62
C ASP A 95 -28.50 -16.03 -28.25
N ARG A 96 -29.65 -16.54 -27.79
CA ARG A 96 -30.20 -16.24 -26.46
C ARG A 96 -29.28 -16.71 -25.33
N GLY A 97 -28.65 -17.87 -25.48
CA GLY A 97 -27.72 -18.42 -24.49
C GLY A 97 -26.51 -17.51 -24.29
N SER A 98 -25.89 -17.05 -25.39
CA SER A 98 -24.77 -16.11 -25.35
C SER A 98 -25.13 -14.77 -24.72
N VAL A 99 -26.32 -14.23 -25.01
CA VAL A 99 -26.80 -12.98 -24.38
C VAL A 99 -26.99 -13.14 -22.87
N VAL A 100 -27.54 -14.27 -22.41
CA VAL A 100 -27.70 -14.54 -20.97
C VAL A 100 -26.35 -14.64 -20.25
N VAL A 101 -25.37 -15.36 -20.83
CA VAL A 101 -24.00 -15.44 -20.29
C VAL A 101 -23.37 -14.06 -20.20
N PHE A 102 -23.52 -13.27 -21.26
CA PHE A 102 -23.02 -11.91 -21.35
C PHE A 102 -23.63 -10.98 -20.29
N VAL A 103 -24.96 -10.95 -20.16
CA VAL A 103 -25.67 -10.13 -19.17
C VAL A 103 -25.32 -10.56 -17.74
N ALA A 104 -25.27 -11.87 -17.47
CA ALA A 104 -24.87 -12.38 -16.16
C ALA A 104 -23.42 -12.01 -15.82
N CYS A 105 -22.50 -12.10 -16.79
CA CYS A 105 -21.11 -11.70 -16.61
C CYS A 105 -20.99 -10.20 -16.32
N ALA A 106 -21.63 -9.34 -17.10
CA ALA A 106 -21.60 -7.91 -16.89
C ALA A 106 -22.21 -7.50 -15.54
N LEU A 107 -23.39 -8.04 -15.19
CA LEU A 107 -24.06 -7.74 -13.91
C LEU A 107 -23.27 -8.23 -12.70
N LEU A 108 -22.80 -9.49 -12.72
CA LEU A 108 -22.05 -10.03 -11.58
C LEU A 108 -20.67 -9.38 -11.45
N CYS A 109 -20.00 -9.09 -12.56
CA CYS A 109 -18.77 -8.28 -12.57
C CYS A 109 -19.01 -6.90 -11.98
N TRP A 110 -20.06 -6.21 -12.42
CA TRP A 110 -20.45 -4.89 -11.91
C TRP A 110 -20.70 -4.90 -10.41
N ILE A 111 -21.54 -5.84 -9.96
CA ILE A 111 -21.98 -5.95 -8.58
C ILE A 111 -20.81 -6.35 -7.66
N SER A 112 -19.87 -7.15 -8.13
CA SER A 112 -18.73 -7.63 -7.33
C SER A 112 -17.53 -6.68 -7.33
N GLY A 113 -17.41 -5.77 -8.30
CA GLY A 113 -16.25 -4.89 -8.42
C GLY A 113 -14.95 -5.64 -8.71
N SER A 114 -15.02 -6.84 -9.30
CA SER A 114 -13.85 -7.72 -9.52
C SER A 114 -13.57 -8.01 -11.01
N PRO A 115 -13.37 -6.98 -11.86
CA PRO A 115 -13.28 -7.13 -13.31
C PRO A 115 -12.28 -8.19 -13.78
N TRP A 116 -11.08 -8.22 -13.22
CA TRP A 116 -10.05 -9.17 -13.61
C TRP A 116 -10.34 -10.61 -13.22
N THR A 117 -11.02 -10.82 -12.12
CA THR A 117 -11.46 -12.14 -11.71
C THR A 117 -12.43 -12.71 -12.76
N TYR A 118 -13.25 -11.86 -13.38
CA TYR A 118 -14.10 -12.26 -14.52
C TYR A 118 -13.31 -12.40 -15.83
N VAL A 119 -12.26 -11.60 -16.07
CA VAL A 119 -11.31 -11.83 -17.19
C VAL A 119 -10.68 -13.22 -17.09
N LEU A 120 -10.15 -13.57 -15.92
CA LEU A 120 -9.54 -14.88 -15.67
C LEU A 120 -10.57 -16.01 -15.78
N SER A 121 -11.80 -15.79 -15.31
CA SER A 121 -12.90 -16.74 -15.52
C SER A 121 -13.15 -17.02 -17.00
N ILE A 122 -13.22 -15.97 -17.83
CA ILE A 122 -13.41 -16.10 -19.28
C ILE A 122 -12.19 -16.80 -19.92
N ALA A 123 -10.97 -16.45 -19.51
CA ALA A 123 -9.76 -17.10 -20.00
C ALA A 123 -9.72 -18.60 -19.66
N CYS A 124 -10.06 -18.97 -18.42
CA CYS A 124 -10.20 -20.37 -18.00
C CYS A 124 -11.28 -21.10 -18.80
N MET A 125 -12.44 -20.46 -19.02
CA MET A 125 -13.52 -21.01 -19.84
C MET A 125 -13.05 -21.29 -21.28
N LEU A 126 -12.40 -20.32 -21.92
CA LEU A 126 -11.83 -20.48 -23.26
C LEU A 126 -10.78 -21.59 -23.31
N GLY A 127 -9.93 -21.68 -22.28
CA GLY A 127 -8.95 -22.76 -22.14
C GLY A 127 -9.59 -24.14 -22.09
N VAL A 128 -10.65 -24.31 -21.29
CA VAL A 128 -11.40 -25.58 -21.20
C VAL A 128 -12.09 -25.93 -22.52
N VAL A 129 -12.70 -24.97 -23.22
CA VAL A 129 -13.31 -25.21 -24.54
C VAL A 129 -12.27 -25.63 -25.57
N SER A 130 -11.12 -24.95 -25.59
CA SER A 130 -10.02 -25.23 -26.51
C SER A 130 -9.43 -26.62 -26.26
N LEU A 131 -9.21 -26.97 -25.00
CA LEU A 131 -8.72 -28.30 -24.61
C LEU A 131 -9.70 -29.41 -25.00
N ARG A 132 -11.01 -29.22 -24.75
CA ARG A 132 -12.03 -30.19 -25.17
C ARG A 132 -12.07 -30.37 -26.69
N SER A 133 -11.96 -29.28 -27.45
CA SER A 133 -11.87 -29.33 -28.91
C SER A 133 -10.64 -30.12 -29.36
N LEU A 134 -9.48 -29.87 -28.76
CA LEU A 134 -8.24 -30.60 -29.06
C LEU A 134 -8.37 -32.10 -28.76
N LEU A 135 -8.84 -32.46 -27.56
CA LEU A 135 -9.03 -33.87 -27.16
C LEU A 135 -10.04 -34.59 -28.06
N SER A 136 -11.10 -33.91 -28.49
CA SER A 136 -12.08 -34.48 -29.41
C SER A 136 -11.53 -34.76 -30.82
N ARG A 137 -10.51 -34.02 -31.25
CA ARG A 137 -9.79 -34.27 -32.51
C ARG A 137 -8.89 -35.48 -32.38
N VAL A 138 -8.18 -35.61 -31.24
CA VAL A 138 -7.32 -36.76 -30.95
C VAL A 138 -8.12 -38.05 -30.82
N GLY A 139 -9.32 -38.02 -30.24
CA GLY A 139 -10.19 -39.20 -30.17
C GLY A 139 -10.84 -39.63 -31.49
N ARG A 140 -10.80 -38.78 -32.53
CA ARG A 140 -11.37 -39.07 -33.86
C ARG A 140 -10.37 -39.60 -34.87
N THR A 141 -9.10 -39.72 -34.51
CA THR A 141 -8.14 -40.39 -35.37
C THR A 141 -8.46 -41.89 -35.39
N HIS A 142 -8.94 -42.36 -36.55
CA HIS A 142 -8.97 -43.75 -37.01
C HIS A 142 -9.99 -44.73 -36.40
N TYR A 143 -11.24 -44.62 -36.85
CA TYR A 143 -12.00 -45.79 -37.36
C TYR A 143 -12.82 -45.33 -38.57
N SER A 144 -12.14 -44.89 -39.63
CA SER A 144 -12.78 -44.65 -40.92
C SER A 144 -13.16 -45.99 -41.52
N HIS A 145 -14.40 -46.43 -41.31
CA HIS A 145 -14.99 -47.51 -42.09
C HIS A 145 -15.17 -47.00 -43.53
N PRO A 146 -14.53 -47.61 -44.54
CA PRO A 146 -14.46 -47.10 -45.91
C PRO A 146 -15.78 -47.13 -46.70
N LEU A 147 -16.93 -47.39 -46.08
CA LEU A 147 -18.21 -47.60 -46.77
C LEU A 147 -19.41 -46.82 -46.19
N SER A 148 -19.22 -45.91 -45.23
CA SER A 148 -20.34 -45.10 -44.74
C SER A 148 -20.58 -43.89 -45.65
N LEU A 149 -21.60 -43.99 -46.51
CA LEU A 149 -22.08 -42.94 -47.42
C LEU A 149 -22.96 -41.87 -46.73
N GLU A 150 -22.81 -41.67 -45.42
CA GLU A 150 -23.64 -40.70 -44.71
C GLU A 150 -23.07 -39.28 -44.91
N PRO A 151 -23.88 -38.32 -45.41
CA PRO A 151 -23.40 -36.99 -45.73
C PRO A 151 -22.78 -36.31 -44.51
N GLU A 152 -21.53 -35.88 -44.66
CA GLU A 152 -20.76 -35.13 -43.65
C GLU A 152 -21.58 -33.91 -43.18
N ARG A 153 -22.24 -34.04 -42.03
CA ARG A 153 -22.79 -32.87 -41.34
C ARG A 153 -21.61 -31.99 -40.93
N PRO A 154 -21.63 -30.69 -41.24
CA PRO A 154 -20.55 -29.79 -40.86
C PRO A 154 -20.31 -29.90 -39.34
N PRO A 155 -19.04 -29.88 -38.90
CA PRO A 155 -18.72 -30.15 -37.51
C PRO A 155 -19.33 -29.07 -36.61
N LEU A 156 -20.37 -29.45 -35.87
CA LEU A 156 -21.05 -28.69 -34.79
C LEU A 156 -20.07 -28.05 -33.77
N ALA A 157 -18.83 -28.53 -33.72
CA ALA A 157 -17.78 -27.97 -32.86
C ALA A 157 -17.29 -26.58 -33.33
N SER A 158 -17.31 -26.29 -34.64
CA SER A 158 -16.75 -25.05 -35.20
C SER A 158 -17.63 -23.82 -34.94
N THR A 159 -18.95 -23.97 -35.07
CA THR A 159 -19.93 -22.91 -34.80
C THR A 159 -19.96 -22.55 -33.31
N ARG A 160 -19.90 -23.55 -32.43
CA ARG A 160 -19.88 -23.35 -30.99
C ARG A 160 -18.61 -22.62 -30.51
N LEU A 161 -17.45 -22.95 -31.07
CA LEU A 161 -16.19 -22.27 -30.75
C LEU A 161 -16.25 -20.79 -31.15
N ARG A 162 -16.80 -20.49 -32.33
CA ARG A 162 -16.97 -19.12 -32.82
C ARG A 162 -17.89 -18.30 -31.91
N ALA A 163 -19.03 -18.87 -31.50
CA ALA A 163 -19.97 -18.21 -30.59
C ALA A 163 -19.37 -17.94 -29.22
N VAL A 164 -18.61 -18.89 -28.64
CA VAL A 164 -17.93 -18.70 -27.36
C VAL A 164 -16.84 -17.62 -27.47
N PHE A 165 -16.05 -17.63 -28.55
CA PHE A 165 -15.02 -16.62 -28.77
C PHE A 165 -15.59 -15.21 -28.93
N GLN A 166 -16.65 -15.06 -29.75
CA GLN A 166 -17.34 -13.79 -29.90
C GLN A 166 -17.92 -13.29 -28.57
N THR A 167 -18.56 -14.17 -27.80
CA THR A 167 -19.09 -13.84 -26.47
C THR A 167 -17.97 -13.39 -25.53
N ALA A 168 -16.82 -14.08 -25.54
CA ALA A 168 -15.66 -13.72 -24.73
C ALA A 168 -15.08 -12.34 -25.11
N CYS A 169 -14.91 -12.05 -26.40
CA CYS A 169 -14.43 -10.74 -26.86
C CYS A 169 -15.35 -9.60 -26.42
N VAL A 170 -16.67 -9.78 -26.52
CA VAL A 170 -17.64 -8.76 -26.09
C VAL A 170 -17.60 -8.57 -24.57
N CYS A 171 -17.51 -9.65 -23.78
CA CYS A 171 -17.35 -9.53 -22.33
C CYS A 171 -16.06 -8.76 -21.96
N LEU A 172 -14.93 -9.03 -22.63
CA LEU A 172 -13.65 -8.34 -22.35
C LEU A 172 -13.70 -6.82 -22.61
N LEU A 173 -14.52 -6.36 -23.57
CA LEU A 173 -14.69 -4.94 -23.86
C LEU A 173 -15.52 -4.20 -22.79
N ILE A 174 -16.36 -4.93 -22.05
CA ILE A 174 -17.33 -4.35 -21.12
C ILE A 174 -16.89 -4.45 -19.67
N ILE A 175 -16.07 -5.45 -19.33
CA ILE A 175 -15.43 -5.57 -18.02
C ILE A 175 -14.76 -4.27 -17.50
N PRO A 176 -14.10 -3.42 -18.34
CA PRO A 176 -13.55 -2.14 -17.86
C PRO A 176 -14.58 -1.00 -17.75
N GLN A 177 -15.78 -1.12 -18.34
CA GLN A 177 -16.78 -0.05 -18.35
C GLN A 177 -17.32 0.33 -16.95
N PRO A 178 -17.54 -0.60 -15.99
CA PRO A 178 -17.91 -0.24 -14.63
C PRO A 178 -16.86 0.62 -13.93
N ALA A 179 -15.58 0.29 -14.09
CA ALA A 179 -14.50 1.09 -13.54
C ALA A 179 -14.49 2.49 -14.18
N LEU A 180 -14.71 2.57 -15.49
CA LEU A 180 -14.79 3.83 -16.22
C LEU A 180 -16.03 4.66 -15.81
N LEU A 181 -17.21 4.05 -15.70
CA LEU A 181 -18.44 4.77 -15.36
C LEU A 181 -18.46 5.18 -13.88
N HIS A 182 -17.98 4.31 -12.99
CA HIS A 182 -17.73 4.68 -11.59
C HIS A 182 -16.72 5.82 -11.50
N SER A 183 -15.69 5.83 -12.36
CA SER A 183 -14.73 6.94 -12.45
C SER A 183 -15.31 8.24 -13.04
N LEU A 184 -16.50 8.19 -13.63
CA LEU A 184 -17.19 9.36 -14.17
C LEU A 184 -18.33 9.83 -13.24
N LEU A 185 -18.90 8.91 -12.45
CA LEU A 185 -20.06 9.16 -11.59
C LEU A 185 -19.71 9.28 -10.10
N ALA A 186 -18.52 8.88 -9.67
CA ALA A 186 -18.10 9.03 -8.29
C ALA A 186 -18.10 10.53 -7.93
N LYS A 187 -19.02 10.92 -7.03
CA LYS A 187 -18.93 12.22 -6.39
C LYS A 187 -17.69 12.20 -5.49
N PRO A 188 -16.86 13.25 -5.50
CA PRO A 188 -15.76 13.34 -4.55
C PRO A 188 -16.34 13.25 -3.15
N SER A 189 -16.00 12.16 -2.46
CA SER A 189 -16.29 12.00 -1.04
C SER A 189 -15.63 13.18 -0.34
N ARG A 190 -16.43 14.03 0.34
CA ARG A 190 -15.86 15.10 1.15
C ARG A 190 -15.08 14.44 2.27
N LEU A 191 -13.76 14.42 2.13
CA LEU A 191 -12.86 14.05 3.20
C LEU A 191 -13.05 15.08 4.31
N PRO A 192 -13.49 14.67 5.50
CA PRO A 192 -13.37 15.47 6.71
C PRO A 192 -11.97 16.08 6.85
N PHE A 193 -11.98 17.39 7.08
CA PHE A 193 -10.82 18.26 7.08
C PHE A 193 -9.94 18.01 8.29
N MET A 194 -8.62 18.00 8.06
CA MET A 194 -7.66 18.19 9.13
C MET A 194 -7.86 19.58 9.78
N PRO A 195 -7.56 19.72 11.09
CA PRO A 195 -7.55 21.04 11.72
C PRO A 195 -6.60 21.97 10.98
N TYR A 196 -6.94 23.27 10.98
CA TYR A 196 -6.16 24.30 10.32
C TYR A 196 -4.69 24.27 10.75
N SER A 197 -3.79 24.32 9.77
CA SER A 197 -2.35 24.39 10.05
C SER A 197 -1.99 25.80 10.52
N PRO A 198 -1.42 25.98 11.73
CA PRO A 198 -0.95 27.28 12.19
C PRO A 198 0.49 27.58 11.71
N TYR A 199 1.10 26.71 10.91
CA TYR A 199 2.53 26.75 10.56
C TYR A 199 2.78 27.44 9.21
N PRO A 200 3.96 28.08 9.04
CA PRO A 200 4.35 28.64 7.74
C PRO A 200 4.58 27.52 6.71
N HIS A 201 4.45 27.86 5.43
CA HIS A 201 4.59 26.91 4.31
C HIS A 201 6.03 26.46 4.04
N THR A 202 7.00 27.14 4.63
CA THR A 202 8.42 26.89 4.41
C THR A 202 9.15 26.81 5.77
N PRO A 203 9.98 25.77 5.99
CA PRO A 203 10.11 24.57 5.16
C PRO A 203 8.79 23.77 5.11
N LEU A 204 8.57 23.00 4.04
CA LEU A 204 7.36 22.20 3.90
C LEU A 204 7.50 20.85 4.60
N LEU A 205 8.68 20.23 4.49
CA LEU A 205 8.95 18.87 4.96
C LEU A 205 10.20 18.83 5.85
N GLU A 206 10.10 18.18 6.99
CA GLU A 206 11.24 17.81 7.82
C GLU A 206 11.38 16.29 7.82
N ILE A 207 12.55 15.80 7.43
CA ILE A 207 12.91 14.40 7.48
C ILE A 207 13.64 14.15 8.79
N VAL A 208 13.06 13.31 9.66
CA VAL A 208 13.64 12.91 10.95
C VAL A 208 14.12 11.48 10.83
N ILE A 209 15.45 11.31 10.75
CA ILE A 209 16.10 9.99 10.80
C ILE A 209 16.24 9.58 12.27
N LEU A 210 15.57 8.50 12.64
CA LEU A 210 15.65 7.84 13.94
C LEU A 210 16.83 6.89 13.95
N SER A 211 17.77 7.11 14.85
CA SER A 211 18.96 6.29 14.97
C SER A 211 19.06 5.58 16.30
N HIS A 212 19.46 4.31 16.26
CA HIS A 212 19.65 3.49 17.45
C HIS A 212 20.95 2.68 17.34
N PRO A 213 21.71 2.52 18.46
CA PRO A 213 22.95 1.75 18.44
C PRO A 213 22.72 0.31 17.98
N ARG A 214 23.52 -0.18 17.03
CA ARG A 214 23.53 -1.59 16.61
C ARG A 214 24.71 -2.33 17.25
N PRO A 215 24.58 -3.63 17.56
CA PRO A 215 25.67 -4.42 18.13
C PRO A 215 26.95 -4.39 17.28
N ASN A 216 26.80 -4.34 15.95
CA ASN A 216 27.90 -4.40 14.99
C ASN A 216 28.54 -3.03 14.69
N ASP A 217 27.94 -1.91 15.11
CA ASP A 217 28.50 -0.57 14.88
C ASP A 217 29.89 -0.42 15.50
N ALA A 218 30.09 -0.97 16.71
CA ALA A 218 31.38 -0.91 17.38
C ALA A 218 32.48 -1.71 16.66
N ALA A 219 32.12 -2.77 15.93
CA ALA A 219 33.07 -3.54 15.12
C ALA A 219 33.40 -2.80 13.82
N ALA A 220 32.39 -2.26 13.14
CA ALA A 220 32.57 -1.45 11.93
C ALA A 220 33.40 -0.20 12.20
N ILE A 221 33.15 0.48 13.32
CA ILE A 221 33.91 1.65 13.75
C ILE A 221 35.36 1.27 14.02
N ARG A 222 35.61 0.20 14.79
CA ARG A 222 36.97 -0.29 15.06
C ARG A 222 37.75 -0.62 13.79
N ALA A 223 37.10 -1.25 12.81
CA ALA A 223 37.72 -1.53 11.51
C ALA A 223 38.01 -0.25 10.70
N SER A 224 37.21 0.80 10.89
CA SER A 224 37.38 2.09 10.20
C SER A 224 38.33 3.06 10.90
N THR A 225 38.63 2.87 12.19
CA THR A 225 39.65 3.63 12.92
C THR A 225 41.02 3.02 12.68
N PRO A 226 41.88 3.64 11.83
CA PRO A 226 43.27 3.23 11.74
C PRO A 226 43.96 3.47 13.10
N ASP A 227 44.82 2.55 13.50
CA ASP A 227 45.55 2.59 14.77
C ASP A 227 46.08 4.00 15.06
N SER A 228 45.71 4.50 16.23
CA SER A 228 45.94 5.85 16.71
C SER A 228 47.42 6.23 16.63
N GLY A 229 47.81 6.99 15.60
CA GLY A 229 49.18 7.49 15.51
C GLY A 229 49.52 8.33 14.28
N MET A 230 48.80 8.20 13.15
CA MET A 230 49.29 8.73 11.87
C MET A 230 48.27 9.52 11.04
N TYR A 231 47.51 10.43 11.66
CA TYR A 231 46.67 11.38 10.91
C TYR A 231 46.78 12.78 11.47
N LYS A 232 47.79 13.52 11.03
CA LYS A 232 47.82 14.99 11.16
C LYS A 232 47.88 15.76 9.84
N THR A 233 48.12 15.13 8.70
CA THR A 233 48.25 15.88 7.43
C THR A 233 48.00 14.98 6.22
N HIS A 234 46.75 14.83 5.74
CA HIS A 234 46.34 14.81 4.31
C HIS A 234 44.89 14.28 4.07
N PRO A 235 44.24 14.68 2.94
CA PRO A 235 42.79 14.83 2.81
C PRO A 235 42.12 13.70 2.00
N ALA A 236 42.10 12.49 2.54
CA ALA A 236 41.32 11.40 1.93
C ALA A 236 40.93 10.36 2.99
N ILE A 237 40.32 10.80 4.10
CA ILE A 237 39.69 9.85 5.00
C ILE A 237 38.47 9.28 4.23
N PRO A 238 38.36 7.96 4.06
CA PRO A 238 37.18 7.37 3.42
C PRO A 238 35.93 7.68 4.27
N PRO A 239 34.77 7.89 3.64
CA PRO A 239 33.55 8.17 4.37
C PRO A 239 33.22 7.03 5.35
N PRO A 240 32.54 7.33 6.47
CA PRO A 240 32.08 6.31 7.39
C PRO A 240 31.24 5.26 6.65
N THR A 241 31.54 3.98 6.86
CA THR A 241 30.79 2.87 6.27
C THR A 241 29.59 2.44 7.12
N SER A 242 29.15 3.28 8.05
CA SER A 242 28.00 2.96 8.91
C SER A 242 26.69 3.01 8.12
N ILE A 243 25.74 2.17 8.54
CA ILE A 243 24.39 2.12 7.97
C ILE A 243 23.72 3.50 8.09
N LEU A 244 23.81 4.14 9.26
CA LEU A 244 23.33 5.51 9.48
C LEU A 244 23.92 6.52 8.48
N PHE A 245 25.24 6.51 8.28
CA PHE A 245 25.87 7.45 7.35
C PHE A 245 25.42 7.22 5.92
N THR A 246 25.26 5.95 5.52
CA THR A 246 24.72 5.57 4.20
C THR A 246 23.31 6.10 4.01
N THR A 247 22.45 5.94 5.02
CA THR A 247 21.08 6.46 5.02
C THR A 247 21.08 7.98 4.91
N ILE A 248 21.80 8.72 5.77
CA ILE A 248 21.88 10.18 5.70
C ILE A 248 22.37 10.64 4.32
N SER A 249 23.46 10.05 3.83
CA SER A 249 24.10 10.41 2.56
C SER A 249 23.17 10.26 1.35
N SER A 250 22.22 9.32 1.41
CA SER A 250 21.25 9.11 0.33
C SER A 250 20.27 10.29 0.14
N TYR A 251 20.07 11.14 1.16
CA TYR A 251 19.20 12.31 1.10
C TYR A 251 19.95 13.60 0.73
N LEU A 252 21.24 13.71 1.05
CA LEU A 252 22.03 14.95 0.89
C LEU A 252 21.96 15.59 -0.50
N PRO A 253 22.03 14.84 -1.63
CA PRO A 253 21.96 15.43 -2.96
C PRO A 253 20.70 16.25 -3.23
N PHE A 254 19.63 15.98 -2.47
CA PHE A 254 18.31 16.58 -2.66
C PHE A 254 18.00 17.73 -1.70
N LEU A 255 18.85 17.96 -0.70
CA LEU A 255 18.72 19.05 0.26
C LEU A 255 19.51 20.30 -0.17
N ALA A 256 20.47 20.14 -1.08
CA ALA A 256 21.45 21.15 -1.44
C ALA A 256 20.96 22.17 -2.48
N SER A 257 19.79 21.96 -3.09
CA SER A 257 19.51 22.57 -4.40
C SER A 257 19.07 24.03 -4.37
N GLU A 258 18.54 24.59 -3.27
CA GLU A 258 18.08 25.99 -3.24
C GLU A 258 18.26 26.64 -1.85
N ARG A 259 18.54 27.95 -1.81
CA ARG A 259 18.67 28.75 -0.56
C ARG A 259 17.41 28.71 0.32
N GLU A 260 16.29 28.31 -0.26
CA GLU A 260 14.98 28.12 0.37
C GLU A 260 14.52 26.67 0.16
N SER A 261 15.41 25.69 0.42
CA SER A 261 15.03 24.28 0.33
C SER A 261 13.77 24.05 1.17
N PRO A 262 12.67 23.55 0.57
CA PRO A 262 11.45 23.24 1.32
C PRO A 262 11.64 22.02 2.22
N VAL A 263 12.84 21.41 2.24
CA VAL A 263 13.14 20.20 3.00
C VAL A 263 14.30 20.41 3.96
N ARG A 264 14.06 19.99 5.20
CA ARG A 264 15.04 19.93 6.29
C ARG A 264 15.36 18.49 6.65
N LEU A 265 16.58 18.24 7.10
CA LEU A 265 17.00 16.93 7.59
C LEU A 265 17.48 17.03 9.03
N SER A 266 16.99 16.12 9.85
CA SER A 266 17.34 15.97 11.25
C SER A 266 17.65 14.52 11.58
N VAL A 267 18.56 14.30 12.52
CA VAL A 267 18.92 12.98 13.02
C VAL A 267 18.68 12.97 14.52
N PHE A 268 17.79 12.10 14.97
CA PHE A 268 17.36 11.97 16.35
C PHE A 268 17.89 10.66 16.95
N THR A 269 18.37 10.71 18.19
CA THR A 269 18.62 9.52 19.00
C THR A 269 18.13 9.73 20.43
N HIS A 270 17.58 8.68 21.04
CA HIS A 270 17.19 8.62 22.45
C HIS A 270 18.20 7.78 23.26
N THR A 271 19.45 7.75 22.83
CA THR A 271 20.53 7.04 23.53
C THR A 271 21.74 7.96 23.73
N ALA A 272 22.25 7.99 24.97
CA ALA A 272 23.42 8.80 25.31
C ALA A 272 24.71 8.29 24.64
N GLN A 273 24.83 6.98 24.44
CA GLN A 273 26.00 6.34 23.84
C GLN A 273 25.64 5.78 22.46
N HIS A 274 25.98 6.56 21.42
CA HIS A 274 25.77 6.14 20.04
C HIS A 274 26.99 6.50 19.16
N PRO A 275 27.97 5.60 19.04
CA PRO A 275 29.21 5.87 18.32
C PRO A 275 29.00 6.23 16.83
N ALA A 276 28.13 5.51 16.12
CA ALA A 276 27.82 5.81 14.71
C ALA A 276 27.16 7.19 14.53
N PHE A 277 26.26 7.58 15.44
CA PHE A 277 25.66 8.92 15.47
C PHE A 277 26.72 10.01 15.69
N LYS A 278 27.62 9.84 16.67
CA LYS A 278 28.69 10.81 16.94
C LYS A 278 29.69 10.91 15.79
N GLN A 279 30.01 9.80 15.15
CA GLN A 279 30.84 9.79 13.95
C GLN A 279 30.16 10.54 12.80
N ALA A 280 28.89 10.22 12.49
CA ALA A 280 28.14 10.91 11.45
C ALA A 280 28.01 12.42 11.74
N GLN A 281 27.74 12.80 12.99
CA GLN A 281 27.68 14.19 13.44
C GLN A 281 29.01 14.94 13.21
N GLY A 282 30.15 14.33 13.57
CA GLY A 282 31.47 14.94 13.35
C GLY A 282 31.79 15.13 11.87
N TRP A 283 31.51 14.10 11.06
CA TRP A 283 31.75 14.12 9.61
C TRP A 283 30.87 15.11 8.85
N LEU A 284 29.60 15.20 9.23
CA LEU A 284 28.63 16.09 8.58
C LEU A 284 28.55 17.47 9.23
N SER A 285 29.42 17.75 10.21
CA SER A 285 29.58 19.09 10.77
C SER A 285 30.06 20.06 9.69
N PRO A 286 29.58 21.32 9.66
CA PRO A 286 30.00 22.33 8.68
C PRO A 286 31.53 22.49 8.55
N ASP A 287 32.27 22.26 9.64
CA ASP A 287 33.73 22.39 9.69
C ASP A 287 34.48 21.27 8.94
N SER A 288 33.83 20.13 8.69
CA SER A 288 34.51 18.91 8.23
C SER A 288 34.46 18.69 6.72
N ILE A 289 33.43 19.18 6.01
CA ILE A 289 33.28 18.95 4.56
C ILE A 289 32.99 20.27 3.81
N PRO A 290 34.01 20.89 3.17
CA PRO A 290 33.85 22.11 2.38
C PRO A 290 32.82 22.02 1.25
N GLN A 291 32.60 20.82 0.70
CA GLN A 291 31.71 20.56 -0.43
C GLN A 291 30.22 20.43 -0.07
N HIS A 292 29.88 20.26 1.23
CA HIS A 292 28.49 20.16 1.72
C HIS A 292 28.09 21.34 2.63
N THR A 293 28.88 22.41 2.61
CA THR A 293 28.88 23.54 3.57
C THR A 293 27.56 24.28 3.79
N ASN A 294 26.54 24.04 2.97
CA ASN A 294 25.27 24.78 3.04
C ASN A 294 24.06 23.93 3.45
N ILE A 295 24.22 22.63 3.77
CA ILE A 295 23.09 21.80 4.20
C ILE A 295 23.10 21.70 5.73
N PRO A 296 22.27 22.46 6.45
CA PRO A 296 22.19 22.33 7.91
C PRO A 296 21.48 21.01 8.26
N ILE A 297 22.22 20.04 8.79
CA ILE A 297 21.68 18.82 9.39
C ILE A 297 21.65 19.00 10.90
N GLU A 298 20.48 18.87 11.52
CA GLU A 298 20.35 18.98 12.97
C GLU A 298 20.47 17.61 13.62
N PHE A 299 21.52 17.41 14.43
CA PHE A 299 21.70 16.21 15.25
C PHE A 299 21.19 16.49 16.67
N TYR A 300 20.21 15.71 17.13
CA TYR A 300 19.67 15.80 18.47
C TYR A 300 19.82 14.49 19.24
N THR A 301 20.33 14.60 20.46
CA THR A 301 20.39 13.51 21.43
C THR A 301 19.43 13.85 22.56
N ASP A 302 18.37 13.07 22.68
CA ASP A 302 17.50 13.17 23.84
C ASP A 302 18.19 12.58 25.07
N ALA A 303 18.20 13.37 26.14
CA ALA A 303 18.81 13.03 27.42
C ALA A 303 17.76 12.90 28.53
N ASP A 304 16.48 13.02 28.20
CA ASP A 304 15.39 12.88 29.15
C ASP A 304 15.33 11.45 29.69
N ALA A 305 15.09 11.32 31.01
CA ALA A 305 14.96 10.05 31.69
C ALA A 305 13.49 9.65 31.79
N HIS A 306 13.17 8.39 31.48
CA HIS A 306 11.81 7.83 31.51
C HIS A 306 11.74 6.58 32.40
N PRO A 307 11.82 6.74 33.73
CA PRO A 307 11.82 5.60 34.65
C PRO A 307 10.51 4.81 34.65
N ASP A 308 9.42 5.44 34.19
CA ASP A 308 8.06 4.92 34.12
C ASP A 308 7.70 4.31 32.75
N ALA A 309 8.65 4.23 31.82
CA ALA A 309 8.44 3.68 30.49
C ALA A 309 9.44 2.57 30.15
N HIS A 310 8.97 1.58 29.41
CA HIS A 310 9.80 0.57 28.79
C HIS A 310 10.61 1.19 27.65
N HIS A 311 11.93 1.01 27.70
CA HIS A 311 12.80 1.34 26.57
C HIS A 311 12.43 0.49 25.36
N GLY A 312 12.24 1.14 24.22
CA GLY A 312 11.87 0.48 22.98
C GLY A 312 11.45 1.46 21.89
N GLN A 313 10.93 0.92 20.79
CA GLN A 313 10.55 1.70 19.61
C GLN A 313 9.43 2.71 19.94
N HIS A 314 8.46 2.34 20.79
CA HIS A 314 7.39 3.25 21.21
C HIS A 314 7.92 4.52 21.88
N LEU A 315 8.76 4.37 22.91
CA LEU A 315 9.35 5.51 23.61
C LEU A 315 10.25 6.33 22.68
N HIS A 316 11.14 5.66 21.94
CA HIS A 316 12.07 6.33 21.02
C HIS A 316 11.33 7.21 20.00
N LEU A 317 10.27 6.67 19.39
CA LEU A 317 9.46 7.39 18.43
C LEU A 317 8.64 8.50 19.11
N ALA A 318 8.05 8.23 20.28
CA ALA A 318 7.28 9.22 21.01
C ALA A 318 8.08 10.47 21.36
N GLU A 319 9.33 10.29 21.79
CA GLU A 319 10.24 11.39 22.11
C GLU A 319 10.71 12.13 20.85
N ALA A 320 10.97 11.41 19.76
CA ALA A 320 11.28 12.03 18.48
C ALA A 320 10.15 12.94 17.98
N LEU A 321 8.89 12.45 18.06
CA LEU A 321 7.72 13.24 17.67
C LEU A 321 7.48 14.43 18.60
N ARG A 322 7.70 14.27 19.92
CA ARG A 322 7.64 15.39 20.88
C ARG A 322 8.68 16.45 20.56
N TRP A 323 9.92 16.04 20.36
CA TRP A 323 11.02 16.94 20.04
C TRP A 323 10.75 17.69 18.73
N ALA A 324 10.40 16.96 17.66
CA ALA A 324 10.06 17.55 16.38
C ALA A 324 8.93 18.57 16.55
N HIS A 325 7.86 18.25 17.27
CA HIS A 325 6.79 19.20 17.58
C HIS A 325 7.27 20.44 18.37
N GLY A 326 8.13 20.25 19.37
CA GLY A 326 8.60 21.28 20.30
C GLY A 326 9.56 22.31 19.73
N GLN A 327 10.22 22.04 18.59
CA GLN A 327 11.19 22.97 17.99
C GLN A 327 10.65 24.37 17.70
N GLY A 328 9.36 24.51 17.43
CA GLY A 328 8.72 25.83 17.23
C GLY A 328 8.54 26.66 18.50
N ASN A 329 8.61 26.03 19.67
CA ASN A 329 8.31 26.66 20.97
C ASN A 329 9.57 27.10 21.73
N SER A 330 10.76 26.72 21.27
CA SER A 330 12.06 27.12 21.86
C SER A 330 12.40 28.58 21.56
N LYS A 331 11.54 29.53 21.97
CA LYS A 331 11.75 30.99 21.87
C LYS A 331 12.76 31.53 22.90
N GLY A 332 13.53 30.68 23.60
CA GLY A 332 14.04 31.04 24.94
C GLY A 332 15.53 30.92 25.22
N ALA A 333 16.39 30.43 24.32
CA ALA A 333 17.80 30.17 24.68
C ALA A 333 18.79 30.76 23.67
N GLY A 334 18.95 32.09 23.73
CA GLY A 334 20.13 32.80 23.23
C GLY A 334 20.03 33.38 21.82
N ASN A 335 19.74 34.69 21.75
CA ASN A 335 20.12 35.72 20.75
C ASN A 335 20.28 35.41 19.24
N SER A 336 19.89 34.23 18.74
CA SER A 336 19.84 33.95 17.32
C SER A 336 18.47 34.39 16.79
N GLU A 337 18.44 35.51 16.08
CA GLU A 337 17.26 36.07 15.38
C GLU A 337 16.63 35.14 14.33
N ARG A 338 17.17 33.93 14.12
CA ARG A 338 16.46 32.89 13.37
C ARG A 338 15.45 32.22 14.29
N ALA A 339 14.24 32.77 14.34
CA ALA A 339 13.07 31.96 14.65
C ALA A 339 13.15 30.71 13.77
N HIS A 340 13.38 29.54 14.38
CA HIS A 340 13.50 28.29 13.65
C HIS A 340 12.21 28.10 12.86
N GLU A 341 12.30 28.17 11.53
CA GLU A 341 11.18 27.86 10.65
C GLU A 341 10.86 26.38 10.80
N VAL A 342 9.59 26.11 11.06
CA VAL A 342 9.09 24.80 11.47
C VAL A 342 8.38 24.15 10.30
N ALA A 343 8.74 22.91 9.95
CA ALA A 343 8.13 22.24 8.82
C ALA A 343 6.69 21.78 9.08
N GLU A 344 5.76 22.02 8.17
CA GLU A 344 4.36 21.57 8.32
C GLU A 344 4.21 20.04 8.30
N TRP A 345 5.03 19.36 7.51
CA TRP A 345 5.05 17.89 7.43
C TRP A 345 6.33 17.34 8.03
N VAL A 346 6.22 16.19 8.71
CA VAL A 346 7.36 15.46 9.28
C VAL A 346 7.38 14.04 8.73
N MET A 347 8.45 13.68 8.02
CA MET A 347 8.69 12.31 7.59
C MET A 347 9.61 11.60 8.58
N VAL A 348 9.15 10.50 9.16
CA VAL A 348 9.94 9.64 10.02
C VAL A 348 10.64 8.57 9.19
N VAL A 349 11.94 8.38 9.41
CA VAL A 349 12.79 7.41 8.70
C VAL A 349 13.66 6.67 9.72
N GLU A 350 13.77 5.35 9.67
CA GLU A 350 14.75 4.62 10.48
C GLU A 350 16.13 4.68 9.81
N ASP A 351 17.19 4.55 10.61
CA ASP A 351 18.57 4.74 10.16
C ASP A 351 19.12 3.71 9.15
N ASP A 352 18.34 2.71 8.75
CA ASP A 352 18.66 1.73 7.71
C ASP A 352 17.75 1.77 6.48
N PHE A 353 17.02 2.86 6.29
CA PHE A 353 16.18 3.09 5.10
C PHE A 353 16.75 4.21 4.23
N ALA A 354 17.82 3.89 3.49
CA ALA A 354 18.42 4.78 2.51
C ALA A 354 17.46 5.05 1.35
N LEU A 355 17.45 6.25 0.81
CA LEU A 355 16.64 6.60 -0.35
C LEU A 355 17.13 5.88 -1.62
N CYS A 356 16.21 5.43 -2.47
CA CYS A 356 16.53 4.78 -3.74
C CYS A 356 16.99 5.76 -4.83
N GLY A 357 17.98 6.61 -4.53
CA GLY A 357 18.50 7.63 -5.44
C GLY A 357 17.41 8.58 -5.95
N LYS A 358 17.60 9.09 -7.18
CA LYS A 358 16.76 10.15 -7.75
C LYS A 358 15.28 9.76 -7.89
N TRP A 359 14.99 8.55 -8.35
CA TRP A 359 13.59 8.12 -8.53
C TRP A 359 12.88 7.94 -7.19
N GLY A 360 13.63 7.59 -6.13
CA GLY A 360 13.08 7.57 -4.79
C GLY A 360 12.68 8.98 -4.33
N TRP A 361 13.55 9.97 -4.56
CA TRP A 361 13.23 11.37 -4.28
C TRP A 361 12.02 11.88 -5.07
N GLU A 362 11.94 11.58 -6.37
CA GLU A 362 10.79 11.91 -7.21
C GLU A 362 9.48 11.32 -6.65
N GLY A 363 9.56 10.14 -6.00
CA GLY A 363 8.44 9.56 -5.27
C GLY A 363 8.01 10.36 -4.04
N ILE A 364 8.97 10.82 -3.21
CA ILE A 364 8.68 11.72 -2.08
C ILE A 364 8.00 13.00 -2.59
N VAL A 365 8.58 13.64 -3.62
CA VAL A 365 8.02 14.86 -4.22
C VAL A 365 6.61 14.62 -4.76
N GLY A 366 6.37 13.47 -5.41
CA GLY A 366 5.05 13.09 -5.90
C GLY A 366 4.02 12.93 -4.78
N VAL A 367 4.39 12.29 -3.67
CA VAL A 367 3.52 12.16 -2.50
C VAL A 367 3.26 13.52 -1.86
N MET A 368 4.28 14.36 -1.66
CA MET A 368 4.12 15.71 -1.12
C MET A 368 3.20 16.57 -2.00
N LYS A 369 3.37 16.50 -3.32
CA LYS A 369 2.49 17.19 -4.28
C LYS A 369 1.03 16.75 -4.12
N GLU A 370 0.78 15.47 -3.90
CA GLU A 370 -0.57 14.96 -3.70
C GLU A 370 -1.14 15.36 -2.33
N LEU A 371 -0.33 15.35 -1.27
CA LEU A 371 -0.75 15.87 0.04
C LEU A 371 -1.19 17.34 -0.06
N GLU A 372 -0.41 18.16 -0.77
CA GLU A 372 -0.68 19.58 -0.97
C GLU A 372 -1.80 19.86 -1.98
N ALA A 373 -2.01 18.98 -2.98
CA ALA A 373 -3.14 19.12 -3.91
C ALA A 373 -4.51 19.06 -3.21
N GLY A 374 -4.55 18.46 -2.01
CA GLY A 374 -5.73 18.41 -1.15
C GLY A 374 -5.93 19.65 -0.27
N ARG A 375 -5.09 20.69 -0.39
CA ARG A 375 -5.21 21.93 0.37
C ARG A 375 -6.38 22.78 -0.15
N MET A 376 -7.27 23.17 0.75
CA MET A 376 -8.43 24.00 0.43
C MET A 376 -8.60 25.11 1.45
N VAL A 377 -9.04 26.28 0.99
CA VAL A 377 -9.42 27.38 1.87
C VAL A 377 -10.91 27.26 2.20
N VAL A 378 -11.23 26.97 3.46
CA VAL A 378 -12.59 26.92 3.99
C VAL A 378 -12.72 28.03 5.03
N ASP A 379 -13.68 28.94 4.83
CA ASP A 379 -13.91 30.11 5.70
C ASP A 379 -12.65 30.97 5.94
N GLY A 380 -11.84 31.14 4.88
CA GLY A 380 -10.61 31.93 4.93
C GLY A 380 -9.43 31.25 5.65
N LYS A 381 -9.56 29.95 5.97
CA LYS A 381 -8.52 29.17 6.63
C LYS A 381 -8.17 27.92 5.84
N GLU A 382 -6.90 27.56 5.83
CA GLU A 382 -6.40 26.43 5.05
C GLU A 382 -6.61 25.10 5.76
N THR A 383 -7.22 24.16 5.05
CA THR A 383 -7.47 22.80 5.50
C THR A 383 -6.85 21.81 4.54
N LEU A 384 -6.44 20.65 5.07
CA LEU A 384 -5.93 19.55 4.28
C LEU A 384 -6.94 18.40 4.26
N ALA A 385 -7.16 17.85 3.08
CA ALA A 385 -8.01 16.69 2.88
C ALA A 385 -7.34 15.37 3.32
N ARG A 386 -6.01 15.36 3.44
CA ARG A 386 -5.18 14.17 3.68
C ARG A 386 -4.37 14.32 4.96
N TRP A 387 -4.10 13.19 5.59
CA TRP A 387 -3.57 13.08 6.94
C TRP A 387 -2.08 12.73 6.95
N GLY A 388 -1.62 12.05 5.90
CA GLY A 388 -0.22 11.69 5.76
C GLY A 388 0.13 10.95 4.48
N GLY A 389 1.41 10.66 4.36
CA GLY A 389 2.00 9.84 3.29
C GLY A 389 2.72 8.62 3.86
N PHE A 390 2.90 7.58 3.06
CA PHE A 390 3.72 6.42 3.43
C PHE A 390 4.47 5.89 2.21
N VAL A 391 5.79 6.01 2.24
CA VAL A 391 6.64 5.78 1.06
C VAL A 391 7.67 4.65 1.24
N GLY A 392 7.82 4.18 2.48
CA GLY A 392 8.70 3.09 2.87
C GLY A 392 7.92 1.86 3.34
N THR A 393 8.44 1.17 4.34
CA THR A 393 7.77 0.03 4.99
C THR A 393 8.04 0.06 6.49
N GLY A 394 7.24 -0.66 7.28
CA GLY A 394 7.38 -0.65 8.73
C GLY A 394 7.24 0.76 9.30
N GLY A 395 8.18 1.16 10.16
CA GLY A 395 8.23 2.50 10.76
C GLY A 395 8.85 3.59 9.89
N SER A 396 9.32 3.26 8.69
CA SER A 396 10.10 4.16 7.85
C SER A 396 9.33 4.75 6.67
N GLY A 397 9.55 6.03 6.40
CA GLY A 397 8.89 6.76 5.32
C GLY A 397 7.44 7.16 5.64
N LEU A 398 7.09 7.28 6.93
CA LEU A 398 5.79 7.78 7.38
C LEU A 398 5.81 9.31 7.41
N ILE A 399 5.05 9.95 6.53
CA ILE A 399 4.90 11.41 6.42
C ILE A 399 3.66 11.81 7.20
N ILE A 400 3.84 12.63 8.23
CA ILE A 400 2.84 12.94 9.23
C ILE A 400 2.62 14.44 9.26
N HIS A 401 1.37 14.89 9.23
CA HIS A 401 1.07 16.30 9.42
C HIS A 401 1.42 16.74 10.85
N ARG A 402 2.05 17.91 11.02
CA ARG A 402 2.58 18.35 12.32
C ARG A 402 1.54 18.43 13.44
N THR A 403 0.27 18.64 13.12
CA THR A 403 -0.82 18.66 14.12
C THR A 403 -1.09 17.31 14.77
N LEU A 404 -0.63 16.20 14.17
CA LEU A 404 -0.79 14.85 14.72
C LEU A 404 0.34 14.46 15.67
N LEU A 405 1.48 15.16 15.65
CA LEU A 405 2.66 14.78 16.44
C LEU A 405 2.39 14.73 17.95
N PRO A 406 1.68 15.69 18.57
CA PRO A 406 1.38 15.63 20.01
C PRO A 406 0.51 14.41 20.36
N ILE A 407 -0.44 14.09 19.49
CA ILE A 407 -1.39 12.99 19.69
C ILE A 407 -0.64 11.66 19.58
N LEU A 408 0.14 11.48 18.51
CA LEU A 408 0.93 10.28 18.31
C LEU A 408 1.98 10.10 19.41
N SER A 409 2.65 11.18 19.82
CA SER A 409 3.59 11.14 20.95
C SER A 409 2.90 10.68 22.24
N PHE A 410 1.70 11.20 22.53
CA PHE A 410 0.91 10.77 23.69
C PHE A 410 0.50 9.29 23.62
N ILE A 411 -0.03 8.83 22.48
CA ILE A 411 -0.45 7.43 22.29
C ILE A 411 0.74 6.49 22.43
N LEU A 412 1.86 6.81 21.78
CA LEU A 412 3.07 5.98 21.84
C LEU A 412 3.67 5.93 23.25
N ARG A 413 3.63 7.03 24.01
CA ARG A 413 3.99 7.03 25.44
C ARG A 413 3.06 6.14 26.27
N ALA A 414 1.76 6.18 26.01
CA ALA A 414 0.81 5.30 26.70
C ALA A 414 1.13 3.81 26.43
N HIS A 415 1.54 3.48 25.21
CA HIS A 415 2.03 2.12 24.87
C HIS A 415 3.40 1.78 25.46
N ALA A 416 4.26 2.77 25.70
CA ALA A 416 5.56 2.57 26.32
C ALA A 416 5.48 2.48 27.86
N SER A 417 4.44 3.02 28.48
CA SER A 417 4.32 3.10 29.95
C SER A 417 4.34 1.72 30.61
N ALA A 418 5.11 1.60 31.69
CA ALA A 418 5.17 0.38 32.50
C ALA A 418 3.83 0.08 33.19
N ASP A 419 3.13 1.13 33.61
CA ASP A 419 1.77 1.07 34.14
C ASP A 419 0.78 1.51 33.06
N SER A 420 0.63 0.67 32.03
CA SER A 420 -0.17 0.96 30.83
C SER A 420 -1.52 1.60 31.19
N SER A 421 -1.70 2.84 30.73
CA SER A 421 -2.95 3.60 30.85
C SER A 421 -3.95 3.27 29.74
N LEU A 422 -3.62 2.31 28.88
CA LEU A 422 -4.47 1.92 27.76
C LEU A 422 -5.70 1.15 28.26
N PRO A 423 -6.86 1.32 27.59
CA PRO A 423 -8.04 0.53 27.90
C PRO A 423 -7.73 -0.98 27.84
N PRO A 424 -8.27 -1.81 28.76
CA PRO A 424 -7.97 -3.25 28.80
C PRO A 424 -8.29 -4.02 27.52
N GLN A 425 -9.12 -3.45 26.64
CA GLN A 425 -9.54 -4.02 25.37
C GLN A 425 -8.56 -3.71 24.22
N LEU A 426 -7.63 -2.78 24.43
CA LEU A 426 -6.66 -2.38 23.41
C LEU A 426 -5.39 -3.22 23.55
N GLU A 427 -5.18 -4.14 22.62
CA GLU A 427 -3.97 -4.96 22.61
C GLU A 427 -2.72 -4.11 22.31
N PRO A 428 -1.55 -4.46 22.86
CA PRO A 428 -0.28 -3.86 22.47
C PRO A 428 -0.03 -4.03 20.97
N ARG A 429 0.17 -2.92 20.26
CA ARG A 429 0.47 -2.90 18.84
C ARG A 429 1.87 -2.32 18.59
N PRO A 430 2.58 -2.78 17.56
CA PRO A 430 3.79 -2.13 17.06
C PRO A 430 3.60 -0.62 16.83
N ALA A 431 4.63 0.17 17.09
CA ALA A 431 4.59 1.63 17.00
C ALA A 431 4.25 2.13 15.59
N ASP A 432 4.76 1.46 14.56
CA ASP A 432 4.50 1.76 13.16
C ASP A 432 3.03 1.51 12.79
N LEU A 433 2.44 0.40 13.25
CA LEU A 433 1.02 0.11 13.01
C LEU A 433 0.10 1.15 13.66
N ILE A 434 0.45 1.65 14.85
CA ILE A 434 -0.31 2.73 15.51
C ILE A 434 -0.32 3.99 14.63
N ILE A 435 0.84 4.41 14.11
CA ILE A 435 0.91 5.59 13.23
C ILE A 435 0.16 5.32 11.92
N GLN A 436 0.37 4.16 11.30
CA GLN A 436 -0.30 3.80 10.05
C GLN A 436 -1.83 3.80 10.20
N ASP A 437 -2.36 3.18 11.26
CA ASP A 437 -3.80 3.16 11.56
C ASP A 437 -4.33 4.56 11.87
N CYS A 438 -3.54 5.41 12.51
CA CYS A 438 -3.87 6.81 12.78
C CYS A 438 -3.98 7.60 11.47
N LEU A 439 -3.01 7.48 10.56
CA LEU A 439 -3.04 8.15 9.25
C LEU A 439 -4.16 7.63 8.34
N LEU A 440 -4.60 6.38 8.54
CA LEU A 440 -5.77 5.82 7.88
C LEU A 440 -7.11 6.27 8.53
N GLY A 441 -7.07 6.95 9.67
CA GLY A 441 -8.25 7.35 10.44
C GLY A 441 -9.01 6.15 11.05
N ILE A 442 -8.32 5.04 11.29
CA ILE A 442 -8.85 3.79 11.85
C ILE A 442 -8.53 3.66 13.35
N ASP A 443 -7.41 4.25 13.79
CA ASP A 443 -6.99 4.15 15.19
C ASP A 443 -8.02 4.85 16.12
N PRO A 444 -8.50 4.17 17.18
CA PRO A 444 -9.52 4.71 18.07
C PRO A 444 -9.03 5.84 18.98
N LEU A 445 -7.72 5.99 19.16
CA LEU A 445 -7.12 7.02 20.00
C LEU A 445 -6.69 8.25 19.20
N CYS A 446 -6.62 8.14 17.87
CA CYS A 446 -6.43 9.29 17.00
C CYS A 446 -7.75 10.01 16.70
N PRO A 447 -7.70 11.31 16.32
CA PRO A 447 -8.85 11.98 15.75
C PRO A 447 -9.46 11.08 14.68
N SER A 448 -10.78 10.91 14.67
CA SER A 448 -11.44 10.21 13.58
C SER A 448 -12.22 11.21 12.75
N PRO A 449 -12.04 11.20 11.42
CA PRO A 449 -12.81 12.05 10.54
C PRO A 449 -14.33 11.75 10.55
N ARG A 450 -14.73 10.59 11.09
CA ARG A 450 -16.11 10.09 11.04
C ARG A 450 -17.07 10.76 12.03
N HIS A 451 -16.57 11.66 12.88
CA HIS A 451 -17.40 12.39 13.85
C HIS A 451 -17.00 13.86 13.95
N PRO A 452 -17.45 14.73 13.04
CA PRO A 452 -17.64 16.12 13.41
C PRO A 452 -18.83 16.16 14.39
N SER A 453 -18.59 16.67 15.61
CA SER A 453 -19.60 17.02 16.61
C SER A 453 -20.09 15.90 17.56
N SER A 454 -19.27 15.56 18.56
CA SER A 454 -19.74 15.42 19.95
C SER A 454 -18.58 15.51 20.94
N LEU A 455 -18.00 16.72 21.08
CA LEU A 455 -17.51 17.10 22.39
C LEU A 455 -18.73 17.08 23.32
N ILE A 456 -18.66 16.29 24.40
CA ILE A 456 -19.74 15.96 25.36
C ILE A 456 -20.70 14.85 24.86
N SER A 457 -20.23 13.61 24.88
CA SER A 457 -21.05 12.44 25.18
C SER A 457 -20.17 11.42 25.89
N ILE A 458 -20.35 11.32 27.20
CA ILE A 458 -19.78 10.29 28.08
C ILE A 458 -19.98 8.91 27.42
N PRO A 459 -19.01 7.98 27.49
CA PRO A 459 -19.14 6.69 26.81
C PRO A 459 -20.36 5.94 27.33
N ARG A 460 -21.30 5.57 26.44
CA ARG A 460 -22.22 4.49 26.73
C ARG A 460 -21.40 3.20 26.76
N LEU A 461 -21.02 2.82 27.96
CA LEU A 461 -20.14 1.70 28.33
C LEU A 461 -20.73 0.30 28.05
N PHE A 462 -21.74 0.15 27.17
CA PHE A 462 -22.52 -1.09 27.04
C PHE A 462 -23.07 -1.38 25.63
N ASP A 463 -22.41 -0.93 24.56
CA ASP A 463 -22.64 -1.56 23.25
C ASP A 463 -21.49 -2.53 22.97
N GLY A 464 -21.82 -3.82 23.09
CA GLY A 464 -20.91 -4.94 22.91
C GLY A 464 -20.10 -4.79 21.63
N TYR A 465 -18.79 -4.70 21.82
CA TYR A 465 -17.76 -4.77 20.79
C TYR A 465 -17.87 -6.13 20.08
N THR A 466 -18.75 -6.20 19.09
CA THR A 466 -18.63 -7.17 18.02
C THR A 466 -17.77 -6.51 16.96
N PRO A 467 -16.63 -7.10 16.55
CA PRO A 467 -15.88 -6.63 15.40
C PRO A 467 -16.67 -6.99 14.13
N GLN A 468 -17.84 -6.39 13.96
CA GLN A 468 -18.55 -6.45 12.70
C GLN A 468 -17.83 -5.55 11.72
N SER A 469 -17.16 -6.24 10.80
CA SER A 469 -16.70 -5.90 9.45
C SER A 469 -17.57 -4.93 8.62
N HIS A 470 -17.98 -3.79 9.18
CA HIS A 470 -18.43 -2.66 8.38
C HIS A 470 -17.20 -2.06 7.70
N LYS A 471 -16.81 -2.68 6.57
CA LYS A 471 -16.01 -2.01 5.55
C LYS A 471 -16.72 -0.71 5.21
N PRO A 472 -16.18 0.46 5.59
CA PRO A 472 -16.73 1.72 5.12
C PRO A 472 -16.42 1.80 3.63
N ALA A 473 -17.45 2.01 2.83
CA ALA A 473 -17.32 2.20 1.39
C ALA A 473 -16.59 3.53 1.12
N PHE A 474 -15.26 3.53 1.18
CA PHE A 474 -14.40 4.47 0.47
C PHE A 474 -14.24 3.97 -0.98
N GLN A 475 -15.36 3.78 -1.67
CA GLN A 475 -15.37 3.51 -3.11
C GLN A 475 -15.84 4.78 -3.80
N GLY A 476 -14.91 5.74 -3.89
CA GLY A 476 -15.02 6.99 -4.62
C GLY A 476 -13.59 7.38 -4.99
N GLN A 477 -13.35 7.68 -6.27
CA GLN A 477 -12.01 7.95 -6.81
C GLN A 477 -11.19 8.90 -5.95
N GLY A 478 -9.96 8.49 -5.64
CA GLY A 478 -8.86 9.38 -5.25
C GLY A 478 -9.03 10.01 -3.86
N GLY A 479 -7.94 10.03 -3.11
CA GLY A 479 -7.92 10.70 -1.81
C GLY A 479 -8.36 9.83 -0.64
N GLY A 480 -7.79 8.64 -0.49
CA GLY A 480 -7.67 8.10 0.87
C GLY A 480 -6.97 9.12 1.79
N PRO A 481 -7.20 9.11 3.11
CA PRO A 481 -6.50 10.01 4.04
C PRO A 481 -4.97 9.79 4.01
N LEU A 482 -4.52 8.64 3.49
CA LEU A 482 -3.12 8.28 3.33
C LEU A 482 -2.74 8.16 1.84
N VAL A 483 -1.64 8.80 1.45
CA VAL A 483 -1.04 8.67 0.11
C VAL A 483 0.18 7.76 0.18
N ILE A 484 0.32 6.84 -0.77
CA ILE A 484 1.47 5.95 -0.85
C ILE A 484 2.14 6.01 -2.22
N THR A 485 3.38 5.57 -2.30
CA THR A 485 4.00 5.24 -3.59
C THR A 485 3.58 3.85 -4.06
N SER A 486 3.62 3.60 -5.37
CA SER A 486 3.31 2.28 -5.91
C SER A 486 4.33 1.21 -5.47
N LYS A 487 5.56 1.65 -5.17
CA LYS A 487 6.68 0.82 -4.75
C LYS A 487 7.45 1.48 -3.63
N LEU A 488 8.18 0.68 -2.86
CA LEU A 488 9.14 1.13 -1.87
C LEU A 488 10.22 1.95 -2.57
N ILE A 489 10.30 3.21 -2.17
CA ILE A 489 11.30 4.18 -2.65
C ILE A 489 12.48 4.33 -1.67
N MET A 490 12.55 3.46 -0.67
CA MET A 490 13.61 3.38 0.32
C MET A 490 14.17 1.95 0.33
N ASP A 491 15.49 1.83 0.38
CA ASP A 491 16.25 0.58 0.46
C ASP A 491 16.48 0.21 1.92
N HIS A 492 15.89 -0.91 2.36
CA HIS A 492 16.21 -1.49 3.66
C HIS A 492 17.59 -2.16 3.61
N ILE A 493 18.62 -1.43 4.04
CA ILE A 493 20.02 -1.88 4.02
C ILE A 493 20.46 -2.58 5.32
N GLY A 494 19.59 -2.60 6.33
CA GLY A 494 19.85 -3.17 7.67
C GLY A 494 19.29 -4.58 7.89
N SER A 495 18.87 -5.30 6.84
CA SER A 495 18.19 -6.60 6.99
C SER A 495 19.00 -7.65 7.76
N SER A 496 20.33 -7.62 7.63
CA SER A 496 21.28 -8.50 8.34
C SER A 496 21.56 -8.08 9.79
N ASP A 497 21.28 -6.82 10.13
CA ASP A 497 21.80 -6.14 11.32
C ASP A 497 20.67 -5.45 12.10
N SER A 498 19.62 -6.21 12.42
CA SER A 498 18.49 -5.77 13.24
C SER A 498 18.94 -5.15 14.57
N THR A 499 18.26 -4.10 14.99
CA THR A 499 18.42 -3.50 16.33
C THR A 499 17.94 -4.42 17.44
N MET A 500 17.09 -5.41 17.14
CA MET A 500 16.63 -6.44 18.07
C MET A 500 17.54 -7.67 18.03
N PRO A 501 18.19 -8.07 19.15
CA PRO A 501 19.05 -9.24 19.21
C PRO A 501 18.33 -10.53 18.76
N GLY A 502 18.98 -11.33 17.92
CA GLY A 502 18.47 -12.63 17.45
C GLY A 502 17.41 -12.55 16.35
N ARG A 503 17.04 -11.35 15.89
CA ARG A 503 16.15 -11.16 14.74
C ARG A 503 17.00 -10.86 13.50
N SER A 504 16.78 -11.59 12.42
CA SER A 504 17.34 -11.25 11.10
C SER A 504 16.21 -11.29 10.07
N TYR A 505 16.31 -10.42 9.06
CA TYR A 505 15.43 -10.46 7.92
C TYR A 505 16.15 -11.11 6.74
N GLU A 506 15.39 -11.77 5.86
CA GLU A 506 15.96 -12.28 4.62
C GLU A 506 16.62 -11.15 3.83
N GLU A 507 17.87 -11.35 3.43
CA GLU A 507 18.61 -10.41 2.59
C GLU A 507 17.82 -10.13 1.31
N GLY A 508 17.69 -8.85 0.95
CA GLY A 508 16.92 -8.46 -0.24
C GLY A 508 15.44 -8.17 0.02
N LYS A 509 14.91 -8.48 1.20
CA LYS A 509 13.51 -8.17 1.55
C LYS A 509 13.35 -6.68 1.85
N TRP A 510 12.29 -6.07 1.32
CA TRP A 510 11.96 -4.66 1.52
C TRP A 510 12.96 -3.66 0.94
N ARG A 511 13.73 -4.10 -0.06
CA ARG A 511 14.63 -3.23 -0.81
C ARG A 511 13.87 -2.32 -1.77
N CYS A 512 14.62 -1.43 -2.41
CA CYS A 512 14.14 -0.62 -3.52
C CYS A 512 13.29 -1.39 -4.54
N GLY A 513 12.15 -0.80 -4.94
CA GLY A 513 11.33 -1.32 -6.04
C GLY A 513 10.39 -2.45 -5.66
N TRP A 514 10.45 -2.95 -4.43
CA TRP A 514 9.42 -3.81 -3.87
C TRP A 514 8.07 -3.11 -3.90
N ARG A 515 6.99 -3.86 -4.06
CA ARG A 515 5.66 -3.29 -4.02
C ARG A 515 5.36 -2.75 -2.61
N HIS A 516 4.76 -1.57 -2.53
CA HIS A 516 4.37 -0.99 -1.25
C HIS A 516 3.30 -1.88 -0.56
N PRO A 517 3.42 -2.20 0.75
CA PRO A 517 2.50 -3.11 1.45
C PRO A 517 1.03 -2.68 1.38
N PHE A 518 0.78 -1.37 1.38
CA PHE A 518 -0.59 -0.83 1.33
C PHE A 518 -1.14 -0.71 -0.09
N HIS A 519 -0.32 -0.96 -1.12
CA HIS A 519 -0.79 -0.88 -2.50
C HIS A 519 -1.94 -1.86 -2.72
N GLY A 520 -3.10 -1.34 -3.15
CA GLY A 520 -4.30 -2.14 -3.38
C GLY A 520 -5.34 -2.08 -2.26
N ARG A 521 -5.05 -1.39 -1.15
CA ARG A 521 -6.06 -0.99 -0.18
C ARG A 521 -6.97 0.09 -0.79
N GLU A 522 -8.28 0.01 -0.53
CA GLU A 522 -9.24 1.02 -1.02
C GLU A 522 -9.08 2.34 -0.27
N GLU A 523 -8.51 2.31 0.94
CA GLU A 523 -8.37 3.47 1.82
C GLU A 523 -7.12 4.33 1.54
N VAL A 524 -6.31 3.99 0.52
CA VAL A 524 -5.08 4.72 0.20
C VAL A 524 -5.08 5.22 -1.23
N ASP A 525 -4.47 6.38 -1.43
CA ASP A 525 -4.17 6.89 -2.76
C ASP A 525 -2.78 6.45 -3.21
N VAL A 526 -2.59 6.13 -4.50
CA VAL A 526 -1.34 5.54 -4.99
C VAL A 526 -0.70 6.42 -6.05
N ILE A 527 0.49 6.93 -5.75
CA ILE A 527 1.35 7.63 -6.70
C ILE A 527 2.21 6.61 -7.44
N VAL A 528 2.07 6.57 -8.76
CA VAL A 528 2.87 5.70 -9.61
C VAL A 528 4.28 6.30 -9.74
N VAL A 529 5.26 5.55 -9.26
CA VAL A 529 6.70 5.85 -9.36
C VAL A 529 7.43 4.88 -10.28
#